data_AF-A0A7G5LL69-F1
#
_entry.id   AF-A0A7G5LL69-F1
#
_cell.length_a   1.000
_cell.length_b   1.000
_cell.length_c   1.000
_cell.angle_alpha   90.00
_cell.angle_beta   90.00
_cell.angle_gamma   90.00
#
_symmetry.space_group_name_H-M   'P 1'
#
loop_
_entity.id
_entity.type
_entity.pdbx_description
1 polymer ?
#
loop_
_entity_poly.entity_id
_entity_poly.type
_entity_poly.pdbx_seq_one_letter_code
_entity_poly.pdbx_strand_id
1 'polypeptide(L)'
;MTQDLTVRFKLLPHGEGLALPAYQSALAAGADMRAAVGETEPVELLPGRRAIIPCGFAMAIPAGYEAQVRPRSGLAAKHGLTVLNSPGTIDADYRGEVMVILLNTNDVPFTITRGERIAQMVIAPVVQPRFEVVTDLDETVRGAGGFGSTGTA
;
A
#
# COMPACT_ATOMS: atom_id res chain seq x y z
N MET A 1 -13.05 7.84 16.76
CA MET A 1 -12.59 6.61 16.05
C MET A 1 -13.70 5.59 16.18
N THR A 2 -14.80 5.75 15.46
CA THR A 2 -16.03 5.00 15.72
C THR A 2 -16.81 4.81 14.43
N GLN A 3 -16.31 3.92 13.60
CA GLN A 3 -17.14 3.02 12.83
C GLN A 3 -16.61 1.62 13.16
N ASP A 4 -17.49 0.70 13.55
CA ASP A 4 -17.16 -0.72 13.69
C ASP A 4 -16.88 -1.30 12.29
N LEU A 5 -15.72 -0.95 11.74
CA LEU A 5 -15.29 -1.38 10.44
C LEU A 5 -14.49 -2.67 10.60
N THR A 6 -15.08 -3.79 10.18
CA THR A 6 -14.40 -5.10 10.19
C THR A 6 -13.89 -5.44 8.80
N VAL A 7 -12.58 -5.58 8.67
CA VAL A 7 -11.94 -6.19 7.49
C VAL A 7 -11.74 -7.67 7.76
N ARG A 8 -12.24 -8.53 6.88
CA ARG A 8 -12.09 -9.99 7.00
C ARG A 8 -10.86 -10.45 6.24
N PHE A 9 -10.08 -11.34 6.83
CA PHE A 9 -8.90 -11.93 6.20
C PHE A 9 -9.11 -13.43 5.98
N LYS A 10 -8.59 -13.94 4.86
CA LYS A 10 -8.39 -15.38 4.61
C LYS A 10 -6.88 -15.61 4.53
N LEU A 11 -6.32 -16.32 5.50
CA LEU A 11 -4.92 -16.74 5.44
C LEU A 11 -4.73 -17.77 4.31
N LEU A 12 -3.63 -17.64 3.60
CA LEU A 12 -3.17 -18.59 2.58
C LEU A 12 -2.12 -19.51 3.21
N PRO A 13 -1.85 -20.71 2.64
CA PRO A 13 -0.90 -21.66 3.23
C PRO A 13 0.49 -21.07 3.52
N HIS A 14 1.05 -20.28 2.59
CA HIS A 14 2.35 -19.61 2.80
C HIS A 14 2.26 -18.39 3.74
N GLY A 15 1.08 -17.98 4.17
CA GLY A 15 0.87 -16.98 5.23
C GLY A 15 0.75 -17.57 6.63
N GLU A 16 0.65 -18.89 6.78
CA GLU A 16 0.53 -19.53 8.09
C GLU A 16 1.71 -19.20 9.01
N GLY A 17 1.42 -18.97 10.29
CA GLY A 17 2.41 -18.54 11.29
C GLY A 17 2.78 -17.05 11.24
N LEU A 18 2.34 -16.30 10.24
CA LEU A 18 2.51 -14.84 10.20
C LEU A 18 1.38 -14.12 10.92
N ALA A 19 1.73 -13.07 11.66
CA ALA A 19 0.74 -12.16 12.22
C ALA A 19 0.01 -11.41 11.08
N LEU A 20 -1.31 -11.29 11.21
CA LEU A 20 -2.13 -10.42 10.37
C LEU A 20 -1.66 -8.95 10.46
N PRO A 21 -2.05 -8.09 9.50
CA PRO A 21 -1.75 -6.67 9.57
C PRO A 21 -2.19 -6.06 10.90
N ALA A 22 -1.31 -5.28 11.54
CA ALA A 22 -1.54 -4.74 12.86
C ALA A 22 -1.06 -3.30 13.02
N TYR A 23 -1.85 -2.49 13.71
CA TYR A 23 -1.47 -1.15 14.15
C TYR A 23 -0.40 -1.23 15.24
N GLN A 24 0.70 -0.51 15.05
CA GLN A 24 1.87 -0.58 15.96
C GLN A 24 1.79 0.42 17.13
N SER A 25 0.78 1.30 17.15
CA SER A 25 0.47 2.19 18.25
C SER A 25 -1.02 2.54 18.24
N ALA A 26 -1.53 3.06 19.36
CA ALA A 26 -2.96 3.34 19.54
C ALA A 26 -3.55 4.34 18.52
N LEU A 27 -2.71 5.21 17.94
CA LEU A 27 -3.10 6.25 16.99
C LEU A 27 -2.45 6.05 15.61
N ALA A 28 -1.89 4.86 15.35
CA ALA A 28 -1.31 4.58 14.05
C ALA A 28 -2.40 4.60 12.96
N ALA A 29 -2.14 5.33 11.87
CA ALA A 29 -3.05 5.35 10.73
C ALA A 29 -2.96 4.08 9.87
N GLY A 30 -1.77 3.48 9.80
CA GLY A 30 -1.48 2.30 8.99
C GLY A 30 -1.26 1.04 9.82
N ALA A 31 -1.75 -0.09 9.32
CA ALA A 31 -1.44 -1.42 9.84
C ALA A 31 -0.24 -2.01 9.08
N ASP A 32 0.82 -2.40 9.79
CA ASP A 32 2.03 -2.97 9.17
C ASP A 32 1.72 -4.33 8.52
N MET A 33 2.14 -4.53 7.28
CA MET A 33 2.00 -5.77 6.51
C MET A 33 3.34 -6.50 6.41
N ARG A 34 3.30 -7.83 6.40
CA ARG A 34 4.49 -8.69 6.43
C ARG A 34 4.71 -9.43 5.12
N ALA A 35 5.97 -9.69 4.78
CA ALA A 35 6.35 -10.53 3.65
C ALA A 35 6.08 -12.01 3.98
N ALA A 36 5.34 -12.69 3.11
CA ALA A 36 5.07 -14.13 3.16
C ALA A 36 5.92 -14.92 2.16
N VAL A 37 7.19 -14.52 2.01
CA VAL A 37 8.18 -15.30 1.25
C VAL A 37 8.51 -16.62 1.98
N GLY A 38 9.18 -17.55 1.30
CA GLY A 38 9.57 -18.83 1.87
C GLY A 38 10.55 -18.68 3.04
N GLU A 39 10.49 -19.58 4.03
CA GLU A 39 11.37 -19.55 5.20
C GLU A 39 12.85 -19.65 4.83
N THR A 40 13.17 -20.49 3.84
CA THR A 40 14.53 -20.74 3.35
C THR A 40 14.81 -20.05 2.01
N GLU A 41 13.90 -19.21 1.53
CA GLU A 41 13.95 -18.58 0.20
C GLU A 41 13.70 -17.07 0.31
N PRO A 42 14.65 -16.30 0.89
CA PRO A 42 14.55 -14.86 0.93
C PRO A 42 14.63 -14.26 -0.48
N VAL A 43 14.00 -13.09 -0.67
CA VAL A 43 14.05 -12.37 -1.94
C VAL A 43 15.11 -11.28 -1.85
N GLU A 44 16.19 -11.43 -2.62
CA GLU A 44 17.17 -10.36 -2.78
C GLU A 44 16.68 -9.34 -3.82
N LEU A 45 16.50 -8.10 -3.39
CA LEU A 45 16.07 -6.99 -4.24
C LEU A 45 17.24 -6.08 -4.56
N LEU A 46 17.82 -6.27 -5.75
CA LEU A 46 18.97 -5.51 -6.24
C LEU A 46 18.63 -4.02 -6.51
N PRO A 47 19.62 -3.12 -6.51
CA PRO A 47 19.47 -1.71 -6.88
C PRO A 47 18.70 -1.50 -8.18
N GLY A 48 17.71 -0.60 -8.16
CA GLY A 48 16.87 -0.26 -9.32
C GLY A 48 15.91 -1.38 -9.76
N ARG A 49 15.87 -2.52 -9.06
CA ARG A 49 14.96 -3.63 -9.37
C ARG A 49 13.70 -3.57 -8.53
N ARG A 50 12.66 -4.21 -9.05
CA ARG A 50 11.36 -4.38 -8.39
C ARG A 50 11.05 -5.84 -8.18
N ALA A 51 10.32 -6.15 -7.12
CA ALA A 51 9.77 -7.47 -6.85
C ALA A 51 8.32 -7.36 -6.35
N ILE A 52 7.52 -8.36 -6.68
CA ILE A 52 6.15 -8.51 -6.17
C ILE A 52 6.24 -9.46 -4.98
N ILE A 53 5.97 -8.95 -3.78
CA ILE A 53 6.14 -9.70 -2.53
C ILE A 53 4.78 -10.13 -1.99
N PRO A 54 4.54 -11.43 -1.77
CA PRO A 54 3.30 -11.92 -1.19
C PRO A 54 3.14 -11.47 0.26
N CYS A 55 1.91 -11.22 0.69
CA CYS A 55 1.58 -11.00 2.11
C CYS A 55 0.93 -12.23 2.78
N GLY A 56 0.61 -13.28 2.02
CA GLY A 56 0.10 -14.53 2.58
C GLY A 56 -1.37 -14.48 3.03
N PHE A 57 -2.12 -13.48 2.59
CA PHE A 57 -3.54 -13.37 2.87
C PHE A 57 -4.32 -12.78 1.69
N ALA A 58 -5.58 -13.20 1.58
CA ALA A 58 -6.61 -12.45 0.87
C ALA A 58 -7.46 -11.67 1.89
N MET A 59 -8.17 -10.65 1.45
CA MET A 59 -9.00 -9.83 2.32
C MET A 59 -10.35 -9.49 1.70
N ALA A 60 -11.30 -9.07 2.53
CA ALA A 60 -12.56 -8.50 2.11
C ALA A 60 -12.79 -7.18 2.86
N ILE A 61 -12.70 -6.08 2.11
CA ILE A 61 -12.93 -4.73 2.61
C ILE A 61 -14.44 -4.42 2.45
N PRO A 62 -15.08 -3.77 3.43
CA PRO A 62 -16.47 -3.32 3.29
C PRO A 62 -16.65 -2.34 2.11
N ALA A 63 -17.81 -2.39 1.45
CA ALA A 63 -18.14 -1.45 0.39
C ALA A 63 -18.10 0.00 0.90
N GLY A 64 -17.68 0.94 0.04
CA GLY A 64 -17.47 2.35 0.42
C GLY A 64 -16.08 2.63 1.00
N TYR A 65 -15.19 1.64 1.05
CA TYR A 65 -13.80 1.79 1.47
C TYR A 65 -12.85 1.14 0.48
N GLU A 66 -11.62 1.64 0.44
CA GLU A 66 -10.46 0.98 -0.17
C GLU A 66 -9.40 0.73 0.90
N ALA A 67 -8.41 -0.09 0.56
CA ALA A 67 -7.17 -0.14 1.31
C ALA A 67 -6.01 0.43 0.49
N GLN A 68 -5.26 1.34 1.11
CA GLN A 68 -4.12 2.02 0.50
C GLN A 68 -2.83 1.45 1.06
N VAL A 69 -2.05 0.78 0.22
CA VAL A 69 -0.73 0.25 0.55
C VAL A 69 0.34 1.32 0.36
N ARG A 70 1.07 1.63 1.43
CA ARG A 70 2.04 2.74 1.48
C ARG A 70 3.42 2.25 1.96
N PRO A 71 4.51 2.93 1.58
CA PRO A 71 5.84 2.69 2.10
C PRO A 71 5.90 2.89 3.62
N ARG A 72 6.81 2.17 4.28
CA ARG A 72 7.19 2.43 5.68
C ARG A 72 8.33 3.42 5.68
N SER A 73 8.20 4.53 6.40
CA SER A 73 9.18 5.62 6.40
C SER A 73 10.59 5.16 6.78
N GLY A 74 10.70 4.23 7.74
CA GLY A 74 11.99 3.66 8.14
C GLY A 74 12.69 2.86 7.03
N LEU A 75 11.93 2.09 6.24
CA LEU A 75 12.49 1.34 5.10
C LEU A 75 12.86 2.29 3.95
N ALA A 76 12.03 3.29 3.68
CA ALA A 76 12.31 4.29 2.66
C ALA A 76 13.58 5.09 2.98
N ALA A 77 13.68 5.64 4.20
CA ALA A 77 14.79 6.52 4.58
C ALA A 77 16.12 5.78 4.78
N LYS A 78 16.09 4.55 5.30
CA LYS A 78 17.33 3.81 5.66
C LYS A 78 17.79 2.84 4.59
N HIS A 79 16.88 2.35 3.76
CA HIS A 79 17.16 1.27 2.81
C HIS A 79 16.71 1.58 1.38
N GLY A 80 16.14 2.76 1.12
CA GLY A 80 15.62 3.13 -0.19
C GLY A 80 14.51 2.21 -0.69
N LEU A 81 13.78 1.54 0.20
CA LEU A 81 12.65 0.71 -0.21
C LEU A 81 11.37 1.52 -0.26
N THR A 82 10.71 1.48 -1.40
CA THR A 82 9.40 2.09 -1.62
C THR A 82 8.42 1.09 -2.23
N VAL A 83 7.14 1.39 -2.11
CA VAL A 83 6.05 0.70 -2.82
C VAL A 83 5.93 1.40 -4.18
N LEU A 84 6.22 0.70 -5.27
CA LEU A 84 6.35 1.27 -6.61
C LEU A 84 5.07 1.96 -7.08
N ASN A 85 3.91 1.36 -6.79
CA ASN A 85 2.60 1.90 -7.13
C ASN A 85 1.97 2.70 -5.97
N SER A 86 2.77 3.26 -5.07
CA SER A 86 2.27 3.96 -3.87
C SER A 86 1.44 5.22 -4.21
N PRO A 87 0.29 5.44 -3.53
CA PRO A 87 -0.41 4.46 -2.71
C PRO A 87 -1.02 3.36 -3.60
N GLY A 88 -0.77 2.09 -3.28
CA GLY A 88 -1.36 0.97 -4.01
C GLY A 88 -2.81 0.78 -3.57
N THR A 89 -3.74 0.75 -4.51
CA THR A 89 -5.17 0.57 -4.24
C THR A 89 -5.54 -0.91 -4.20
N ILE A 90 -6.27 -1.31 -3.15
CA ILE A 90 -6.96 -2.60 -3.05
C ILE A 90 -8.46 -2.33 -2.97
N ASP A 91 -9.18 -2.80 -3.99
CA ASP A 91 -10.63 -2.62 -4.13
C ASP A 91 -11.45 -3.50 -3.17
N ALA A 92 -12.66 -3.06 -2.85
CA ALA A 92 -13.56 -3.76 -1.92
C ALA A 92 -14.04 -5.14 -2.41
N ASP A 93 -14.05 -5.35 -3.72
CA ASP A 93 -14.43 -6.61 -4.36
C ASP A 93 -13.23 -7.52 -4.68
N TYR A 94 -12.00 -7.07 -4.44
CA TYR A 94 -10.81 -7.89 -4.62
C TYR A 94 -10.76 -9.04 -3.60
N ARG A 95 -10.54 -10.27 -4.07
CA ARG A 95 -10.43 -11.49 -3.23
C ARG A 95 -9.17 -12.30 -3.50
N GLY A 96 -8.26 -11.78 -4.32
CA GLY A 96 -6.96 -12.38 -4.54
C GLY A 96 -6.01 -12.14 -3.36
N GLU A 97 -4.80 -12.66 -3.48
CA GLU A 97 -3.75 -12.40 -2.51
C GLU A 97 -3.31 -10.94 -2.53
N VAL A 98 -3.16 -10.34 -1.34
CA VAL A 98 -2.54 -9.03 -1.22
C VAL A 98 -1.04 -9.16 -1.46
N MET A 99 -0.55 -8.43 -2.46
CA MET A 99 0.85 -8.38 -2.85
C MET A 99 1.38 -6.94 -2.73
N VAL A 100 2.67 -6.79 -2.45
CA VAL A 100 3.34 -5.48 -2.41
C VAL A 100 4.39 -5.41 -3.51
N ILE A 101 4.30 -4.40 -4.37
CA ILE A 101 5.30 -4.16 -5.41
C ILE A 101 6.39 -3.27 -4.81
N LEU A 102 7.49 -3.87 -4.36
CA LEU A 102 8.62 -3.12 -3.81
C LEU A 102 9.59 -2.71 -4.92
N LEU A 103 10.13 -1.50 -4.82
CA LEU A 103 11.25 -0.98 -5.61
C LEU A 103 12.38 -0.63 -4.65
N ASN A 104 13.59 -1.07 -4.99
CA ASN A 104 14.80 -0.61 -4.33
C ASN A 104 15.39 0.60 -5.09
N THR A 105 15.30 1.78 -4.49
CA THR A 105 15.87 3.03 -5.01
C THR A 105 17.28 3.31 -4.48
N ASN A 106 17.83 2.42 -3.65
CA ASN A 106 19.17 2.55 -3.11
C ASN A 106 20.21 1.94 -4.05
N ASP A 107 21.49 2.16 -3.76
CA ASP A 107 22.65 1.63 -4.48
C ASP A 107 23.17 0.29 -3.93
N VAL A 108 22.58 -0.22 -2.84
CA VAL A 108 22.88 -1.52 -2.24
C VAL A 108 21.70 -2.50 -2.30
N PRO A 109 21.93 -3.82 -2.42
CA PRO A 109 20.88 -4.83 -2.34
C PRO A 109 20.14 -4.80 -0.99
N PHE A 110 18.87 -5.17 -1.00
CA PHE A 110 18.08 -5.40 0.20
C PHE A 110 17.51 -6.82 0.21
N THR A 111 17.73 -7.57 1.28
CA THR A 111 17.21 -8.93 1.42
C THR A 111 15.90 -8.92 2.20
N ILE A 112 14.82 -9.33 1.54
CA ILE A 112 13.48 -9.43 2.13
C ILE A 112 13.32 -10.82 2.72
N THR A 113 13.06 -10.87 4.02
CA THR A 113 12.91 -12.13 4.76
C THR A 113 11.47 -12.38 5.17
N ARG A 114 11.11 -13.65 5.43
CA ARG A 114 9.77 -14.03 5.88
C ARG A 114 9.42 -13.29 7.18
N GLY A 115 8.20 -12.75 7.23
CA GLY A 115 7.68 -12.02 8.38
C GLY A 115 8.17 -10.59 8.52
N GLU A 116 9.09 -10.14 7.66
CA GLU A 116 9.56 -8.76 7.65
C GLU A 116 8.43 -7.79 7.32
N ARG A 117 8.35 -6.68 8.04
CA ARG A 117 7.31 -5.65 7.82
C ARG A 117 7.71 -4.77 6.65
N ILE A 118 7.10 -4.97 5.48
CA ILE A 118 7.56 -4.39 4.21
C ILE A 118 6.76 -3.17 3.76
N ALA A 119 5.52 -3.04 4.19
CA ALA A 119 4.61 -1.95 3.83
C ALA A 119 3.60 -1.73 4.96
N GLN A 120 2.79 -0.68 4.84
CA GLN A 120 1.67 -0.43 5.76
C GLN A 120 0.39 -0.15 4.96
N MET A 121 -0.75 -0.51 5.52
CA MET A 121 -2.05 -0.38 4.89
C MET A 121 -2.93 0.60 5.66
N VAL A 122 -3.52 1.57 4.97
CA VAL A 122 -4.52 2.50 5.52
C VAL A 122 -5.87 2.18 4.91
N ILE A 123 -6.90 1.97 5.73
CA ILE A 123 -8.28 1.85 5.24
C ILE A 123 -8.89 3.24 5.12
N ALA A 124 -9.38 3.59 3.94
CA ALA A 124 -9.90 4.92 3.64
C ALA A 124 -11.30 4.84 3.00
N PRO A 125 -12.23 5.74 3.34
CA PRO A 125 -13.50 5.84 2.64
C PRO A 125 -13.27 6.32 1.20
N VAL A 126 -14.08 5.83 0.28
CA VAL A 126 -14.06 6.22 -1.14
C VAL A 126 -15.45 6.61 -1.63
N VAL A 127 -15.48 7.44 -2.67
CA VAL A 127 -16.69 7.84 -3.37
C VAL A 127 -16.62 7.31 -4.80
N GLN A 128 -17.72 6.72 -5.28
CA GLN A 128 -17.89 6.35 -6.69
C GLN A 128 -18.79 7.39 -7.37
N PRO A 129 -18.23 8.46 -7.98
CA PRO A 129 -19.02 9.49 -8.63
C PRO A 129 -19.58 9.00 -9.98
N ARG A 130 -20.56 9.74 -10.49
CA ARG A 130 -20.94 9.66 -11.91
C ARG A 130 -20.07 10.65 -12.69
N PHE A 131 -19.61 10.24 -13.85
CA PHE A 131 -18.88 11.11 -14.77
C PHE A 131 -19.84 11.63 -15.85
N GLU A 132 -19.79 12.93 -16.13
CA GLU A 132 -20.63 13.62 -17.12
C GLU A 132 -19.74 14.50 -18.01
N VAL A 133 -20.05 14.55 -19.31
CA VAL A 133 -19.34 15.38 -20.30
C VAL A 133 -20.11 16.67 -20.52
N VAL A 134 -19.45 17.82 -20.36
CA VAL A 134 -20.02 19.17 -20.56
C VAL A 134 -19.19 19.97 -21.57
N THR A 135 -19.75 21.04 -22.12
CA THR A 135 -19.02 21.92 -23.06
C THR A 135 -18.03 22.82 -22.35
N ASP A 136 -18.37 23.29 -21.14
CA ASP A 136 -17.61 24.26 -20.37
C ASP A 136 -17.61 23.90 -18.88
N LEU A 137 -16.54 24.24 -18.16
CA LEU A 137 -16.41 24.06 -16.71
C LEU A 137 -16.58 25.42 -16.01
N ASP A 138 -17.02 25.41 -14.75
CA ASP A 138 -17.09 26.62 -13.92
C ASP A 138 -15.71 27.26 -13.73
N GLU A 139 -15.66 28.60 -13.68
CA GLU A 139 -14.43 29.33 -13.41
C GLU A 139 -13.99 29.19 -11.94
N THR A 140 -12.69 29.04 -11.71
CA THR A 140 -12.10 29.03 -10.37
C THR A 140 -10.87 29.92 -10.32
N VAL A 141 -10.50 30.38 -9.12
CA VAL A 141 -9.28 31.20 -8.91
C VAL A 141 -8.01 30.50 -9.42
N ARG A 142 -7.95 29.16 -9.35
CA ARG A 142 -6.80 28.39 -9.85
C ARG A 142 -6.80 28.23 -11.38
N GLY A 143 -7.99 28.17 -12.00
CA GLY A 143 -8.16 27.95 -13.44
C GLY A 143 -7.34 26.75 -13.94
N ALA A 144 -6.62 26.93 -15.04
CA ALA A 144 -5.76 25.91 -15.65
C ALA A 144 -4.35 25.79 -15.02
N GLY A 145 -4.07 26.44 -13.89
CA GLY A 145 -2.75 26.42 -13.24
C GLY A 145 -2.40 25.08 -12.58
N GLY A 146 -1.30 24.45 -13.01
CA GLY A 146 -0.76 23.22 -12.44
C GLY A 146 0.78 23.17 -12.48
N PHE A 147 1.38 22.10 -11.95
CA PHE A 147 2.83 21.83 -12.05
C PHE A 147 3.75 22.96 -11.54
N GLY A 148 3.53 23.45 -10.30
CA GLY A 148 4.34 24.52 -9.72
C GLY A 148 3.83 25.94 -10.02
N SER A 149 2.59 26.09 -10.50
CA SER A 149 1.98 27.38 -10.82
C SER A 149 1.85 28.38 -9.65
N THR A 150 2.18 27.99 -8.43
CA THR A 150 2.16 28.84 -7.22
C THR A 150 3.54 29.25 -6.71
N GLY A 151 4.64 28.89 -7.37
CA GLY A 151 6.00 29.24 -6.91
C GLY A 151 7.11 28.87 -7.89
N THR A 152 8.08 29.77 -8.00
CA THR A 152 9.36 29.59 -8.71
C THR A 152 10.20 28.51 -8.04
N ALA A 153 10.88 27.69 -8.85
CA ALA A 153 11.90 26.73 -8.43
C ALA A 153 12.96 27.34 -7.51
#